data_AF-A0A1G2YWP8-F1
#
_entry.id   AF-A0A1G2YWP8-F1
#
_cell.length_a   1.000
_cell.length_b   1.000
_cell.length_c   1.000
_cell.angle_alpha   90.00
_cell.angle_beta   90.00
_cell.angle_gamma   90.00
#
_symmetry.space_group_name_H-M   'P 1'
#
loop_
_entity.id
_entity.type
_entity.pdbx_description
1 polymer ?
#
loop_
_entity_poly.entity_id
_entity_poly.type
_entity_poly.pdbx_seq_one_letter_code
_entity_poly.pdbx_strand_id
1 'polypeptide(L)'
;MRKTLLAVAALACLALGAPAWADISVDLIADGGEIGFDAGQVDIDYDGDNIIVTITTAGPWLFAETHVDMQADAAAVPQKNGNPRPGKFAFDQDDATSVSPTEHVYTIPCALTVDEQTVVIAVHAAIEWLEIVGVPDDALDRPLDDPDDILHEETGWGAGSDFTGKNWGMFIVGTYDLDTDDLY
;
A
#
# COMPACT_ATOMS: atom_id res chain seq x y z
N MET A 1 -57.12 34.16 30.33
CA MET A 1 -56.46 32.89 29.97
C MET A 1 -55.41 33.17 28.90
N ARG A 2 -54.13 33.25 29.28
CA ARG A 2 -53.01 33.46 28.34
C ARG A 2 -52.66 32.10 27.72
N LYS A 3 -52.82 31.97 26.40
CA LYS A 3 -52.39 30.77 25.66
C LYS A 3 -50.91 30.93 25.33
N THR A 4 -50.06 30.19 26.01
CA THR A 4 -48.62 30.12 25.72
C THR A 4 -48.44 29.25 24.46
N LEU A 5 -47.93 29.85 23.38
CA LEU A 5 -47.50 29.13 22.18
C LEU A 5 -46.13 28.49 22.45
N LEU A 6 -46.06 27.17 22.39
CA LEU A 6 -44.82 26.40 22.44
C LEU A 6 -44.22 26.39 21.02
N ALA A 7 -43.11 27.10 20.81
CA ALA A 7 -42.34 27.01 19.57
C ALA A 7 -41.45 25.76 19.63
N VAL A 8 -41.78 24.75 18.82
CA VAL A 8 -40.90 23.60 18.60
C VAL A 8 -39.86 24.03 17.57
N ALA A 9 -38.64 24.28 18.03
CA ALA A 9 -37.49 24.43 17.15
C ALA A 9 -37.15 23.06 16.58
N ALA A 10 -37.46 22.83 15.31
CA ALA A 10 -36.94 21.69 14.57
C ALA A 10 -35.43 21.91 14.41
N LEU A 11 -34.64 21.24 15.25
CA LEU A 11 -33.20 21.14 15.08
C LEU A 11 -32.98 20.21 13.88
N ALA A 12 -32.76 20.80 12.70
CA ALA A 12 -32.24 20.05 11.57
C ALA A 12 -30.80 19.64 11.92
N CYS A 13 -30.63 18.42 12.41
CA CYS A 13 -29.30 17.79 12.44
C CYS A 13 -28.89 17.59 10.99
N LEU A 14 -28.01 18.45 10.50
CA LEU A 14 -27.29 18.23 9.25
C LEU A 14 -26.37 17.03 9.51
N ALA A 15 -26.78 15.84 9.08
CA ALA A 15 -25.90 14.69 9.03
C ALA A 15 -24.92 14.97 7.89
N LEU A 16 -23.69 15.33 8.23
CA LEU A 16 -22.60 15.34 7.24
C LEU A 16 -22.41 13.88 6.80
N GLY A 17 -22.62 13.61 5.52
CA GLY A 17 -22.31 12.30 4.94
C GLY A 17 -20.84 11.98 5.16
N ALA A 18 -20.54 10.76 5.58
CA ALA A 18 -19.14 10.35 5.67
C ALA A 18 -18.55 10.31 4.26
N PRO A 19 -17.28 10.72 4.08
CA PRO A 19 -16.57 10.49 2.82
C PRO A 19 -16.66 9.02 2.41
N ALA A 20 -17.03 8.74 1.17
CA ALA A 20 -17.02 7.40 0.62
C ALA A 20 -15.67 7.16 -0.06
N TRP A 21 -14.81 6.38 0.60
CA TRP A 21 -13.65 5.76 -0.03
C TRP A 21 -14.07 4.42 -0.62
N ALA A 22 -13.62 4.13 -1.84
CA ALA A 22 -13.72 2.78 -2.38
C ALA A 22 -12.44 2.03 -2.00
N ASP A 23 -12.58 0.91 -1.30
CA ASP A 23 -11.45 0.02 -1.00
C ASP A 23 -10.72 -0.35 -2.29
N ILE A 24 -9.40 -0.20 -2.30
CA ILE A 24 -8.57 -0.53 -3.45
C ILE A 24 -7.75 -1.77 -3.11
N SER A 25 -7.80 -2.77 -3.98
CA SER A 25 -7.00 -3.98 -3.88
C SER A 25 -6.36 -4.26 -5.24
N VAL A 26 -5.03 -4.29 -5.28
CA VAL A 26 -4.25 -4.50 -6.51
C VAL A 26 -3.09 -5.46 -6.28
N ASP A 27 -2.72 -6.22 -7.30
CA ASP A 27 -1.66 -7.21 -7.20
C ASP A 27 -0.32 -6.54 -6.86
N LEU A 28 0.52 -7.22 -6.07
CA LEU A 28 1.93 -6.89 -5.95
C LEU A 28 2.68 -7.61 -7.08
N ILE A 29 3.06 -6.88 -8.13
CA ILE A 29 3.71 -7.46 -9.31
C ILE A 29 5.22 -7.38 -9.17
N ALA A 30 5.92 -8.52 -9.24
CA ALA A 30 7.37 -8.61 -9.19
C ALA A 30 8.01 -9.04 -10.53
N ASP A 31 9.34 -8.92 -10.63
CA ASP A 31 10.14 -9.21 -11.85
C ASP A 31 9.71 -8.36 -13.06
N GLY A 32 9.64 -7.04 -12.88
CA GLY A 32 9.05 -6.08 -13.84
C GLY A 32 9.71 -5.92 -15.22
N GLY A 33 9.70 -7.00 -15.98
CA GLY A 33 9.86 -7.08 -17.43
C GLY A 33 8.52 -7.13 -18.16
N GLU A 34 8.48 -7.78 -19.33
CA GLU A 34 7.26 -7.90 -20.17
C GLU A 34 6.15 -8.77 -19.54
N ILE A 35 6.49 -9.59 -18.55
CA ILE A 35 5.59 -10.56 -17.88
C ILE A 35 5.94 -10.70 -16.40
N GLY A 36 5.68 -9.67 -15.59
CA GLY A 36 5.80 -9.79 -14.14
C GLY A 36 4.89 -10.89 -13.57
N PHE A 37 5.22 -11.39 -12.38
CA PHE A 37 4.41 -12.39 -11.67
C PHE A 37 3.73 -11.77 -10.45
N ASP A 38 2.59 -12.36 -10.06
CA ASP A 38 1.90 -12.02 -8.83
C ASP A 38 2.70 -12.53 -7.62
N ALA A 39 3.26 -11.59 -6.87
CA ALA A 39 4.01 -11.81 -5.65
C ALA A 39 3.19 -11.53 -4.38
N GLY A 40 1.91 -11.18 -4.50
CA GLY A 40 1.10 -10.77 -3.36
C GLY A 40 0.02 -9.74 -3.66
N GLN A 41 -0.40 -9.01 -2.63
CA GLN A 41 -1.48 -8.04 -2.68
C GLN A 41 -1.06 -6.72 -2.02
N VAL A 42 -1.57 -5.62 -2.55
CA VAL A 42 -1.60 -4.30 -1.90
C VAL A 42 -3.06 -3.89 -1.71
N ASP A 43 -3.47 -3.74 -0.46
CA ASP A 43 -4.79 -3.25 -0.06
C ASP A 43 -4.68 -1.83 0.51
N ILE A 44 -5.60 -0.95 0.12
CA ILE A 44 -5.65 0.44 0.54
C ILE A 44 -7.06 0.77 1.04
N ASP A 45 -7.13 1.06 2.33
CA ASP A 45 -8.35 1.39 3.07
C ASP A 45 -8.26 2.80 3.67
N TYR A 46 -9.40 3.39 4.00
CA TYR A 46 -9.52 4.67 4.68
C TYR A 46 -10.39 4.54 5.93
N ASP A 47 -9.78 4.74 7.09
CA ASP A 47 -10.45 4.57 8.39
C ASP A 47 -11.26 5.81 8.84
N GLY A 48 -11.27 6.87 8.04
CA GLY A 48 -11.86 8.17 8.37
C GLY A 48 -10.85 9.26 8.76
N ASP A 49 -9.63 8.89 9.15
CA ASP A 49 -8.56 9.82 9.53
C ASP A 49 -7.23 9.51 8.80
N ASN A 50 -7.02 8.25 8.41
CA ASN A 50 -5.77 7.74 7.85
C ASN A 50 -6.03 6.85 6.65
N ILE A 51 -5.07 6.84 5.73
CA ILE A 51 -4.95 5.78 4.73
C ILE A 51 -4.17 4.62 5.35
N ILE A 52 -4.75 3.43 5.24
CA ILE A 52 -4.14 2.19 5.69
C ILE A 52 -3.68 1.43 4.45
N VAL A 53 -2.38 1.25 4.29
CA VAL A 53 -1.80 0.43 3.21
C VAL A 53 -1.30 -0.88 3.80
N THR A 54 -1.92 -1.98 3.39
CA THR A 54 -1.49 -3.34 3.74
C THR A 54 -0.83 -3.98 2.53
N ILE A 55 0.38 -4.51 2.71
CA ILE A 55 1.13 -5.24 1.69
C ILE A 55 1.30 -6.66 2.19
N THR A 56 0.91 -7.64 1.39
CA THR A 56 1.01 -9.06 1.74
C THR A 56 1.75 -9.82 0.65
N THR A 57 2.69 -10.70 0.98
CA THR A 57 3.34 -11.58 0.00
C THR A 57 2.52 -12.86 -0.25
N ALA A 58 2.69 -13.44 -1.42
CA ALA A 58 2.14 -14.74 -1.80
C ALA A 58 3.24 -15.80 -1.95
N GLY A 59 2.86 -17.06 -1.74
CA GLY A 59 3.76 -18.20 -1.95
C GLY A 59 4.92 -18.21 -0.96
N PRO A 60 6.16 -18.48 -1.43
CA PRO A 60 7.31 -18.63 -0.54
C PRO A 60 8.02 -17.30 -0.21
N TRP A 61 7.60 -16.20 -0.84
CA TRP A 61 8.21 -14.89 -0.73
C TRP A 61 8.00 -14.28 0.65
N LEU A 62 9.05 -13.68 1.19
CA LEU A 62 9.06 -12.88 2.41
C LEU A 62 9.56 -11.47 2.08
N PHE A 63 9.23 -10.47 2.91
CA PHE A 63 9.74 -9.11 2.70
C PHE A 63 11.19 -8.97 3.16
N ALA A 64 12.05 -8.45 2.28
CA ALA A 64 13.35 -7.92 2.66
C ALA A 64 13.24 -6.44 3.05
N GLU A 65 12.48 -5.66 2.28
CA GLU A 65 12.26 -4.23 2.50
C GLU A 65 10.96 -3.79 1.82
N THR A 66 10.28 -2.78 2.35
CA THR A 66 9.11 -2.17 1.68
C THR A 66 9.15 -0.65 1.84
N HIS A 67 8.62 0.05 0.84
CA HIS A 67 8.59 1.52 0.76
C HIS A 67 7.22 1.98 0.30
N VAL A 68 6.67 2.99 0.98
CA VAL A 68 5.40 3.62 0.63
C VAL A 68 5.53 5.14 0.62
N ASP A 69 5.01 5.77 -0.43
CA ASP A 69 4.85 7.22 -0.51
C ASP A 69 3.42 7.57 -0.95
N MET A 70 2.85 8.62 -0.36
CA MET A 70 1.51 9.11 -0.70
C MET A 70 1.58 10.61 -0.98
N GLN A 71 1.10 11.02 -2.15
CA GLN A 71 1.09 12.41 -2.61
C GLN A 71 -0.21 12.75 -3.34
N ALA A 72 -0.48 14.03 -3.59
CA ALA A 72 -1.59 14.46 -4.45
C ALA A 72 -1.29 14.29 -5.96
N ASP A 73 -0.01 14.15 -6.34
CA ASP A 73 0.43 14.05 -7.73
C ASP A 73 1.63 13.09 -7.85
N ALA A 74 1.64 12.25 -8.89
CA ALA A 74 2.72 11.33 -9.17
C ALA A 74 4.08 12.02 -9.37
N ALA A 75 4.12 13.26 -9.87
CA ALA A 75 5.33 14.06 -10.02
C ALA A 75 5.92 14.52 -8.67
N ALA A 76 5.12 14.53 -7.60
CA ALA A 76 5.57 14.88 -6.25
C ALA A 76 6.22 13.70 -5.52
N VAL A 77 5.94 12.46 -5.94
CA VAL A 77 6.61 11.27 -5.39
C VAL A 77 8.12 11.40 -5.59
N PRO A 78 8.97 11.09 -4.58
CA PRO A 78 10.42 11.18 -4.70
C PRO A 78 10.97 10.42 -5.91
N GLN A 79 11.48 11.16 -6.89
CA GLN A 79 11.89 10.60 -8.17
C GLN A 79 13.07 11.35 -8.81
N LYS A 80 13.70 10.73 -9.83
CA LYS A 80 14.74 11.35 -10.65
C LYS A 80 14.47 11.03 -12.13
N ASN A 81 14.23 12.07 -12.92
CA ASN A 81 13.93 11.96 -14.35
C ASN A 81 12.72 11.04 -14.64
N GLY A 82 11.65 11.16 -13.86
CA GLY A 82 10.47 10.32 -13.97
C GLY A 82 10.59 8.94 -13.30
N ASN A 83 11.78 8.52 -12.87
CA ASN A 83 11.95 7.23 -12.19
C ASN A 83 11.77 7.41 -10.67
N PRO A 84 10.80 6.73 -10.03
CA PRO A 84 10.66 6.76 -8.58
C PRO A 84 11.92 6.24 -7.87
N ARG A 85 12.11 6.68 -6.63
CA ARG A 85 13.25 6.31 -5.78
C ARG A 85 12.76 5.76 -4.43
N PRO A 86 12.49 4.45 -4.34
CA PRO A 86 11.93 3.82 -3.13
C PRO A 86 12.61 4.23 -1.83
N GLY A 87 13.95 4.13 -1.71
CA GLY A 87 14.69 4.58 -0.51
C GLY A 87 14.70 6.09 -0.23
N LYS A 88 13.76 6.86 -0.78
CA LYS A 88 13.46 8.25 -0.45
C LYS A 88 11.97 8.47 -0.14
N PHE A 89 11.17 7.42 -0.19
CA PHE A 89 9.75 7.45 0.14
C PHE A 89 9.58 7.79 1.63
N ALA A 90 8.41 8.34 1.97
CA ALA A 90 8.13 8.84 3.31
C ALA A 90 8.03 7.73 4.37
N PHE A 91 7.66 6.52 3.98
CA PHE A 91 7.48 5.38 4.87
C PHE A 91 8.23 4.17 4.34
N ASP A 92 8.89 3.45 5.24
CA ASP A 92 9.66 2.26 4.92
C ASP A 92 9.67 1.26 6.09
N GLN A 93 9.88 -0.01 5.76
CA GLN A 93 10.21 -1.08 6.71
C GLN A 93 11.36 -1.89 6.11
N ASP A 94 12.36 -2.18 6.94
CA ASP A 94 13.57 -2.95 6.59
C ASP A 94 13.62 -4.17 7.53
N ASP A 95 13.52 -5.35 6.93
CA ASP A 95 13.40 -6.63 7.62
C ASP A 95 14.62 -7.51 7.39
N ALA A 96 15.82 -6.93 7.39
CA ALA A 96 17.12 -7.60 7.30
C ALA A 96 17.43 -8.63 8.43
N THR A 97 16.46 -9.40 8.89
CA THR A 97 16.55 -10.35 10.00
C THR A 97 16.02 -11.73 9.60
N SER A 98 16.39 -12.76 10.35
CA SER A 98 16.18 -14.19 10.03
C SER A 98 14.72 -14.68 10.01
N VAL A 99 13.74 -13.79 10.13
CA VAL A 99 12.30 -14.07 10.04
C VAL A 99 11.59 -12.88 9.41
N SER A 100 11.81 -12.71 8.11
CA SER A 100 11.08 -11.74 7.30
C SER A 100 9.57 -12.01 7.34
N PRO A 101 8.73 -10.98 7.56
CA PRO A 101 7.29 -11.14 7.60
C PRO A 101 6.70 -11.30 6.19
N THR A 102 5.45 -11.75 6.14
CA THR A 102 4.64 -11.82 4.92
C THR A 102 3.61 -10.70 4.83
N GLU A 103 3.58 -9.80 5.81
CA GLU A 103 2.61 -8.69 5.89
C GLU A 103 3.27 -7.44 6.47
N HIS A 104 3.08 -6.30 5.81
CA HIS A 104 3.38 -4.97 6.34
C HIS A 104 2.15 -4.08 6.28
N VAL A 105 1.94 -3.30 7.34
CA VAL A 105 0.84 -2.34 7.44
C VAL A 105 1.40 -0.95 7.72
N TYR A 106 0.97 0.02 6.92
CA TYR A 106 1.30 1.43 7.07
C TYR A 106 0.04 2.23 7.37
N THR A 107 0.12 3.08 8.41
CA THR A 107 -0.93 4.05 8.73
C THR A 107 -0.42 5.44 8.38
N ILE A 108 -1.00 6.04 7.33
CA ILE A 108 -0.57 7.31 6.77
C ILE A 108 -1.62 8.37 7.14
N PRO A 109 -1.26 9.37 7.97
CA PRO A 109 -2.19 10.45 8.31
C PRO A 109 -2.69 11.16 7.06
N CYS A 110 -4.01 11.21 6.92
CA CYS A 110 -4.68 11.73 5.75
C CYS A 110 -5.25 13.11 6.09
N ALA A 111 -4.47 14.17 5.90
CA ALA A 111 -4.89 15.55 6.17
C ALA A 111 -5.70 16.17 5.02
N LEU A 112 -6.43 15.35 4.27
CA LEU A 112 -7.03 15.79 3.00
C LEU A 112 -8.08 16.87 3.21
N THR A 113 -8.03 17.85 2.32
CA THR A 113 -9.02 18.92 2.23
C THR A 113 -10.08 18.58 1.19
N VAL A 114 -11.24 19.24 1.25
CA VAL A 114 -12.41 18.96 0.39
C VAL A 114 -12.11 19.08 -1.12
N ASP A 115 -11.02 19.79 -1.45
CA ASP A 115 -10.59 20.04 -2.82
C ASP A 115 -9.61 18.97 -3.37
N GLU A 116 -9.11 18.07 -2.53
CA GLU A 116 -8.11 17.04 -2.87
C GLU A 116 -8.76 15.65 -2.95
N GLN A 117 -9.54 15.43 -4.01
CA GLN A 117 -10.29 14.18 -4.21
C GLN A 117 -9.43 13.04 -4.78
N THR A 118 -8.14 13.23 -4.98
CA THR A 118 -7.26 12.23 -5.59
C THR A 118 -5.95 12.13 -4.84
N VAL A 119 -5.56 10.90 -4.53
CA VAL A 119 -4.25 10.56 -3.98
C VAL A 119 -3.53 9.59 -4.90
N VAL A 120 -2.22 9.73 -4.94
CA VAL A 120 -1.28 8.86 -5.62
C VAL A 120 -0.47 8.14 -4.56
N ILE A 121 -0.50 6.82 -4.59
CA ILE A 121 0.17 5.96 -3.61
C ILE A 121 1.16 5.07 -4.35
N ALA A 122 2.44 5.24 -4.06
CA ALA A 122 3.52 4.44 -4.64
C ALA A 122 3.94 3.38 -3.61
N VAL A 123 3.82 2.10 -3.98
CA VAL A 123 4.16 0.96 -3.11
C VAL A 123 5.22 0.12 -3.80
N HIS A 124 6.37 -0.04 -3.15
CA HIS A 124 7.48 -0.87 -3.63
C HIS A 124 7.84 -1.90 -2.56
N ALA A 125 8.16 -3.12 -2.99
CA ALA A 125 8.67 -4.19 -2.14
C ALA A 125 9.96 -4.78 -2.71
N ALA A 126 10.92 -5.08 -1.85
CA ALA A 126 11.96 -6.05 -2.11
C ALA A 126 11.55 -7.34 -1.38
N ILE A 127 11.54 -8.46 -2.10
CA ILE A 127 11.12 -9.77 -1.59
C ILE A 127 12.21 -10.80 -1.78
N GLU A 128 12.26 -11.77 -0.89
CA GLU A 128 13.23 -12.85 -0.94
C GLU A 128 12.65 -14.19 -0.53
N TRP A 129 13.27 -15.27 -1.00
CA TRP A 129 13.00 -16.62 -0.53
C TRP A 129 14.25 -17.49 -0.59
N LEU A 130 14.50 -18.25 0.48
CA LEU A 130 15.60 -19.21 0.56
C LEU A 130 15.14 -20.61 0.12
N GLU A 131 15.65 -21.07 -1.02
CA GLU A 131 15.49 -22.45 -1.48
C GLU A 131 16.57 -23.34 -0.86
N ILE A 132 16.13 -24.30 -0.04
CA ILE A 132 17.01 -25.25 0.65
C ILE A 132 17.27 -26.46 -0.27
N VAL A 133 18.49 -26.58 -0.80
CA VAL A 133 18.86 -27.63 -1.77
C VAL A 133 19.66 -28.76 -1.10
N GLY A 134 19.40 -30.02 -1.50
CA GLY A 134 20.32 -31.14 -1.24
C GLY A 134 20.24 -31.80 0.14
N VAL A 135 19.18 -31.56 0.91
CA VAL A 135 19.03 -32.08 2.28
C VAL A 135 18.44 -33.50 2.27
N PRO A 136 19.11 -34.53 2.84
CA PRO A 136 18.44 -35.72 3.31
C PRO A 136 17.57 -35.36 4.53
N ASP A 137 16.36 -35.92 4.60
CA ASP A 137 15.27 -35.61 5.56
C ASP A 137 15.64 -35.69 7.07
N ASP A 138 16.88 -36.07 7.41
CA ASP A 138 17.38 -36.31 8.77
C ASP A 138 18.48 -35.35 9.27
N ALA A 139 18.91 -34.36 8.48
CA ALA A 139 19.98 -33.43 8.85
C ALA A 139 19.50 -32.23 9.69
N LEU A 140 19.14 -32.46 10.96
CA LEU A 140 18.65 -31.42 11.90
C LEU A 140 19.73 -30.40 12.36
N ASP A 141 21.00 -30.59 12.03
CA ASP A 141 22.15 -29.79 12.51
C ASP A 141 22.84 -28.99 11.38
N ARG A 142 22.13 -28.70 10.28
CA ARG A 142 22.72 -27.93 9.17
C ARG A 142 22.98 -26.46 9.58
N PRO A 143 24.14 -25.88 9.23
CA PRO A 143 24.37 -24.44 9.37
C PRO A 143 23.31 -23.64 8.60
N LEU A 144 22.88 -22.49 9.15
CA LEU A 144 21.93 -21.58 8.49
C LEU A 144 22.50 -20.95 7.20
N ASP A 145 23.83 -21.01 7.01
CA ASP A 145 24.55 -20.45 5.85
C ASP A 145 25.25 -21.58 5.08
N ASP A 146 24.49 -22.58 4.64
CA ASP A 146 25.06 -23.63 3.81
C ASP A 146 25.24 -23.12 2.36
N PRO A 147 26.44 -23.28 1.76
CA PRO A 147 26.74 -22.73 0.44
C PRO A 147 25.88 -23.31 -0.70
N ASP A 148 25.16 -24.41 -0.46
CA ASP A 148 24.25 -25.00 -1.45
C ASP A 148 22.84 -24.37 -1.43
N ASP A 149 22.51 -23.55 -0.43
CA ASP A 149 21.23 -22.83 -0.39
C ASP A 149 21.19 -21.68 -1.40
N ILE A 150 20.03 -21.52 -2.05
CA ILE A 150 19.84 -20.52 -3.11
C ILE A 150 18.91 -19.44 -2.59
N LEU A 151 19.43 -18.22 -2.47
CA LEU A 151 18.62 -17.04 -2.18
C LEU A 151 18.05 -16.48 -3.50
N HIS A 152 16.73 -16.45 -3.58
CA HIS A 152 15.98 -15.78 -4.65
C HIS A 152 15.60 -14.37 -4.16
N GLU A 153 15.87 -13.35 -4.96
CA GLU A 153 15.57 -11.95 -4.64
C GLU A 153 14.84 -11.31 -5.80
N GLU A 154 13.77 -10.57 -5.51
CA GLU A 154 13.00 -9.83 -6.50
C GLU A 154 12.56 -8.47 -5.98
N THR A 155 12.17 -7.59 -6.89
CA THR A 155 11.51 -6.32 -6.56
C THR A 155 10.11 -6.28 -7.15
N GLY A 156 9.18 -5.65 -6.44
CA GLY A 156 7.76 -5.58 -6.74
C GLY A 156 7.17 -4.18 -6.62
N TRP A 157 6.12 -3.92 -7.39
CA TRP A 157 5.30 -2.71 -7.27
C TRP A 157 3.81 -3.07 -7.16
N GLY A 158 3.07 -2.31 -6.36
CA GLY A 158 1.61 -2.38 -6.40
C GLY A 158 1.09 -2.00 -7.79
N ALA A 159 0.30 -2.87 -8.41
CA ALA A 159 -0.15 -2.69 -9.78
C ALA A 159 -0.97 -1.41 -9.95
N GLY A 160 -0.62 -0.61 -10.95
CA GLY A 160 -1.25 0.69 -11.15
C GLY A 160 -0.83 1.36 -12.44
N SER A 161 -0.77 2.69 -12.41
CA SER A 161 -0.29 3.52 -13.51
C SER A 161 1.23 3.64 -13.49
N ASP A 162 1.85 3.66 -14.66
CA ASP A 162 3.31 3.81 -14.79
C ASP A 162 3.77 5.23 -14.44
N PHE A 163 4.90 5.33 -13.75
CA PHE A 163 5.64 6.58 -13.72
C PHE A 163 6.20 6.92 -15.12
N THR A 164 6.36 8.22 -15.40
CA THR A 164 6.84 8.71 -16.71
C THR A 164 8.30 8.36 -17.05
N GLY A 165 9.00 7.71 -16.12
CA GLY A 165 10.39 7.30 -16.26
C GLY A 165 10.64 6.20 -17.29
N LYS A 166 11.86 5.68 -17.30
CA LYS A 166 12.29 4.51 -18.09
C LYS A 166 12.52 3.32 -17.16
N ASN A 167 11.62 3.15 -16.20
CA ASN A 167 11.53 1.97 -15.36
C ASN A 167 10.06 1.52 -15.32
N TRP A 168 9.81 0.39 -14.67
CA TRP A 168 8.50 -0.21 -14.56
C TRP A 168 7.81 0.16 -13.23
N GLY A 169 8.27 1.23 -12.57
CA GLY A 169 7.68 1.67 -11.32
C GLY A 169 6.25 2.13 -11.53
N MET A 170 5.37 1.76 -10.59
CA MET A 170 3.94 2.06 -10.68
C MET A 170 3.45 2.83 -9.46
N PHE A 171 2.30 3.46 -9.63
CA PHE A 171 1.54 4.07 -8.54
C PHE A 171 0.04 3.79 -8.70
N ILE A 172 -0.63 3.73 -7.57
CA ILE A 172 -2.06 3.51 -7.47
C ILE A 172 -2.74 4.87 -7.33
N VAL A 173 -3.84 5.07 -8.05
CA VAL A 173 -4.66 6.27 -7.94
C VAL A 173 -5.90 5.91 -7.13
N GLY A 174 -6.08 6.57 -6.00
CA GLY A 174 -7.30 6.50 -5.20
C GLY A 174 -8.07 7.79 -5.29
N THR A 175 -9.40 7.69 -5.27
CA THR A 175 -10.31 8.84 -5.28
C THR A 175 -11.26 8.80 -4.10
N TYR A 176 -11.43 9.93 -3.43
CA TYR A 176 -12.43 10.11 -2.38
C TYR A 176 -13.65 10.79 -2.98
N ASP A 177 -14.82 10.21 -2.78
CA ASP A 177 -16.07 10.93 -3.01
C ASP A 177 -16.52 11.56 -1.70
N LEU A 178 -16.36 12.88 -1.60
CA LEU A 178 -16.82 13.67 -0.45
C LEU A 178 -18.27 14.11 -0.64
N ASP A 179 -18.83 13.93 -1.84
CA ASP A 179 -20.13 14.43 -2.28
C ASP A 179 -21.18 13.31 -2.21
N THR A 180 -21.43 12.79 -1.01
CA THR A 180 -22.58 11.90 -0.78
C THR A 180 -23.91 12.69 -0.69
N ASP A 181 -24.10 13.69 -1.55
CA ASP A 181 -25.36 14.41 -1.72
C ASP A 181 -26.42 13.57 -2.49
N ASP A 182 -26.05 12.36 -2.95
CA ASP A 182 -26.98 11.41 -3.58
C ASP A 182 -27.67 10.46 -2.56
N LEU A 183 -28.72 11.01 -1.91
CA LEU A 183 -30.07 10.43 -1.65
C LEU A 183 -30.19 9.01 -1.04
N TYR A 184 -30.90 8.79 0.08
CA TYR A 184 -32.37 8.88 0.26
C TYR A 184 -32.80 9.10 1.71
#